data_AF-A0A3C0HMT1-F1
#
_entry.id   AF-A0A3C0HMT1-F1
#
_cell.length_a   1.000
_cell.length_b   1.000
_cell.length_c   1.000
_cell.angle_alpha   90.00
_cell.angle_beta   90.00
_cell.angle_gamma   90.00
#
_symmetry.space_group_name_H-M   'P 1'
#
loop_
_entity.id
_entity.type
_entity.pdbx_description
1 polymer ?
#
loop_
_entity_poly.entity_id
_entity_poly.type
_entity_poly.pdbx_seq_one_letter_code
_entity_poly.pdbx_strand_id
1 'polypeptide(L)'
;RTLDTSKAKQFRSGIGQLDEEGVVQVLREPDIGDQAPILAAVGPLQFEVVQHRLENEFGAPVELVPCAWSTARITDQESTEALRGMSGVTVAARSDGELLALFESPYWLQRLEMDQPELTLTKLIAEGS
;
A
#
# COMPACT_ATOMS: atom_id res chain seq x y z
N ARG A 1 -9.63 3.64 -5.86
CA ARG A 1 -10.22 4.96 -5.47
C ARG A 1 -11.75 4.87 -5.47
N THR A 2 -12.46 5.69 -4.68
CA THR A 2 -13.93 5.73 -4.72
C THR A 2 -14.44 6.46 -5.96
N LEU A 3 -15.52 5.93 -6.57
CA LEU A 3 -16.20 6.56 -7.71
C LEU A 3 -17.24 7.61 -7.29
N ASP A 4 -17.68 7.58 -6.04
CA ASP A 4 -18.66 8.50 -5.46
C ASP A 4 -18.11 9.12 -4.18
N THR A 5 -17.73 10.39 -4.26
CA THR A 5 -17.18 11.13 -3.10
C THR A 5 -18.16 11.23 -1.93
N SER A 6 -19.48 11.12 -2.17
CA SER A 6 -20.49 11.08 -1.09
C SER A 6 -20.42 9.79 -0.26
N LYS A 7 -19.79 8.73 -0.80
CA LYS A 7 -19.59 7.42 -0.15
C LYS A 7 -18.22 7.27 0.49
N ALA A 8 -17.45 8.35 0.61
CA ALA A 8 -16.08 8.29 1.15
C ALA A 8 -16.01 7.66 2.54
N LYS A 9 -17.02 7.86 3.40
CA LYS A 9 -17.06 7.25 4.74
C LYS A 9 -17.25 5.73 4.66
N GLN A 10 -18.18 5.27 3.83
CA GLN A 10 -18.44 3.85 3.60
C GLN A 10 -17.23 3.16 2.97
N PHE A 11 -16.62 3.82 1.97
CA PHE A 11 -15.38 3.36 1.36
C PHE A 11 -14.27 3.15 2.40
N ARG A 12 -13.99 4.15 3.25
CA ARG A 12 -12.98 4.02 4.31
C ARG A 12 -13.29 2.89 5.28
N SER A 13 -14.56 2.78 5.69
CA SER A 13 -15.00 1.72 6.60
C SER A 13 -14.82 0.33 6.00
N GLY A 14 -15.20 0.14 4.73
CA GLY A 14 -15.09 -1.13 4.04
C GLY A 14 -13.63 -1.53 3.78
N ILE A 15 -12.79 -0.57 3.38
CA ILE A 15 -11.35 -0.81 3.23
C ILE A 15 -10.72 -1.24 4.57
N GLY A 16 -11.07 -0.57 5.67
CA GLY A 16 -10.58 -0.93 7.00
C GLY A 16 -11.00 -2.35 7.41
N GLN A 17 -12.27 -2.70 7.21
CA GLN A 17 -12.75 -4.04 7.53
C GLN A 17 -12.08 -5.13 6.67
N LEU A 18 -11.88 -4.88 5.37
CA LEU A 18 -11.19 -5.82 4.48
C LEU A 18 -9.71 -6.02 4.85
N ASP A 19 -9.06 -4.99 5.40
CA ASP A 19 -7.69 -5.06 5.96
C ASP A 19 -7.66 -5.89 7.24
N GLU A 20 -8.59 -5.62 8.17
CA GLU A 20 -8.74 -6.38 9.43
C GLU A 20 -9.02 -7.86 9.21
N GLU A 21 -9.80 -8.19 8.17
CA GLU A 21 -10.11 -9.57 7.78
C GLU A 21 -8.95 -10.24 7.01
N GLY A 22 -7.88 -9.51 6.66
CA GLY A 22 -6.73 -10.03 5.90
C GLY A 22 -7.05 -10.34 4.43
N VAL A 23 -8.15 -9.80 3.90
CA VAL A 23 -8.52 -9.98 2.48
C VAL A 23 -7.53 -9.24 1.57
N VAL A 24 -7.06 -8.09 2.05
CA VAL A 24 -6.06 -7.25 1.40
C VAL A 24 -5.15 -6.62 2.44
N GLN A 25 -3.94 -6.24 2.05
CA GLN A 25 -3.11 -5.38 2.87
C GLN A 25 -3.27 -3.93 2.40
N VAL A 26 -3.62 -3.03 3.31
CA VAL A 26 -3.82 -1.61 3.00
C VAL A 26 -2.62 -0.79 3.45
N LEU A 27 -2.06 -0.03 2.51
CA LEU A 27 -1.01 0.94 2.75
C LEU A 27 -1.52 2.36 2.50
N ARG A 28 -1.07 3.30 3.34
CA ARG A 28 -1.48 4.70 3.31
C ARG A 28 -0.26 5.59 3.23
N GLU A 29 -0.16 6.38 2.17
CA GLU A 29 0.86 7.42 2.07
C GLU A 29 0.48 8.56 3.02
N PRO A 30 1.34 8.99 3.95
CA PRO A 30 0.98 10.00 4.96
C PRO A 30 0.51 11.34 4.36
N ASP A 31 1.02 11.69 3.17
CA ASP A 31 0.71 12.97 2.51
C ASP A 31 -0.60 12.91 1.69
N ILE A 32 -1.09 11.70 1.33
CA ILE A 32 -2.33 11.47 0.56
C ILE A 32 -3.48 11.01 1.49
N GLY A 33 -3.14 10.27 2.54
CA GLY A 33 -4.07 9.71 3.51
C GLY A 33 -5.08 8.73 2.91
N ASP A 34 -6.30 8.77 3.42
CA ASP A 34 -7.33 7.76 3.12
C ASP A 34 -8.04 7.91 1.77
N GLN A 35 -7.70 8.95 1.00
CA GLN A 35 -8.40 9.22 -0.27
C GLN A 35 -8.04 8.21 -1.36
N ALA A 36 -6.83 7.67 -1.33
CA ALA A 36 -6.33 6.70 -2.29
C ALA A 36 -5.38 5.69 -1.61
N PRO A 37 -5.92 4.74 -0.83
CA PRO A 37 -5.10 3.67 -0.25
C PRO A 37 -4.48 2.79 -1.34
N ILE A 38 -3.26 2.33 -1.11
CA ILE A 38 -2.58 1.34 -1.93
C ILE A 38 -2.93 -0.05 -1.39
N LEU A 39 -3.35 -0.96 -2.26
CA LEU A 39 -3.59 -2.35 -1.90
C LEU A 39 -2.34 -3.17 -2.22
N ALA A 40 -1.66 -3.66 -1.19
CA ALA A 40 -0.46 -4.47 -1.27
C ALA A 40 -0.77 -5.97 -1.13
N ALA A 41 0.09 -6.81 -1.72
CA ALA A 41 0.07 -8.28 -1.58
C ALA A 41 -1.32 -8.92 -1.82
N VAL A 42 -1.88 -8.69 -3.00
CA VAL A 42 -3.17 -9.25 -3.39
C VAL A 42 -3.01 -10.16 -4.60
N GLY A 43 -3.41 -11.43 -4.45
CA GLY A 43 -3.55 -12.33 -5.58
C GLY A 43 -4.59 -11.80 -6.58
N PRO A 44 -4.56 -12.19 -7.87
CA PRO A 44 -5.46 -11.64 -8.89
C PRO A 44 -6.95 -11.70 -8.51
N LEU A 45 -7.37 -12.76 -7.81
CA LEU A 45 -8.75 -12.97 -7.39
C LEU A 45 -9.19 -12.02 -6.25
N GLN A 46 -8.27 -11.61 -5.37
CA GLN A 46 -8.61 -10.78 -4.22
C GLN A 46 -9.05 -9.37 -4.64
N PHE A 47 -8.57 -8.86 -5.78
CA PHE A 47 -9.04 -7.60 -6.35
C PHE A 47 -10.52 -7.62 -6.73
N GLU A 48 -11.01 -8.74 -7.27
CA GLU A 48 -12.43 -8.92 -7.61
C GLU A 48 -13.28 -8.99 -6.35
N VAL A 49 -12.81 -9.73 -5.33
CA VAL A 49 -13.48 -9.83 -4.02
C VAL A 49 -13.63 -8.45 -3.38
N VAL A 50 -12.58 -7.63 -3.38
CA VAL A 50 -12.61 -6.29 -2.79
C VAL A 50 -13.61 -5.38 -3.48
N GLN A 51 -13.56 -5.32 -4.82
CA GLN A 51 -14.51 -4.52 -5.60
C GLN A 51 -15.94 -4.97 -5.33
N HIS A 52 -16.19 -6.28 -5.36
CA HIS A 52 -17.51 -6.84 -5.12
C HIS A 52 -18.03 -6.52 -3.71
N ARG A 53 -17.20 -6.69 -2.67
CA ARG A 53 -17.62 -6.44 -1.30
C ARG A 53 -17.84 -4.95 -1.03
N LEU A 54 -16.94 -4.09 -1.50
CA LEU A 54 -17.11 -2.63 -1.37
C LEU A 54 -18.41 -2.14 -2.02
N GLU A 55 -18.77 -2.68 -3.18
CA GLU A 55 -20.02 -2.35 -3.84
C GLU A 55 -21.25 -2.92 -3.13
N ASN A 56 -21.25 -4.22 -2.79
CA ASN A 56 -22.44 -4.93 -2.33
C ASN A 56 -22.67 -4.90 -0.81
N GLU A 57 -21.60 -4.90 -0.01
CA GLU A 57 -21.70 -4.87 1.47
C GLU A 57 -21.67 -3.42 2.00
N PHE A 58 -20.89 -2.55 1.37
CA PHE A 58 -20.67 -1.18 1.86
C PHE A 58 -21.36 -0.10 1.01
N GLY A 59 -21.91 -0.45 -0.16
CA GLY A 59 -22.56 0.51 -1.06
C GLY A 59 -21.60 1.58 -1.59
N ALA A 60 -20.32 1.23 -1.71
CA ALA A 60 -19.22 2.10 -2.08
C ALA A 60 -18.54 1.56 -3.36
N PRO A 61 -19.05 1.88 -4.56
CA PRO A 61 -18.41 1.47 -5.79
C PRO A 61 -17.01 2.09 -5.93
N VAL A 62 -16.06 1.29 -6.39
CA VAL A 62 -14.65 1.67 -6.51
C VAL A 62 -14.09 1.30 -7.87
N GLU A 63 -13.02 2.00 -8.23
CA GLU A 63 -12.16 1.66 -9.36
C GLU A 63 -10.77 1.30 -8.83
N LEU A 64 -10.27 0.14 -9.27
CA LEU A 64 -8.88 -0.23 -9.07
C LEU A 64 -8.03 0.35 -10.21
N VAL A 65 -6.99 1.07 -9.83
CA VAL A 65 -6.04 1.65 -10.78
C VAL A 65 -4.71 0.91 -10.62
N PRO A 66 -4.05 0.51 -11.73
CA PRO A 66 -2.73 -0.10 -11.65
C PRO A 66 -1.76 0.77 -10.83
N CYS A 67 -1.06 0.13 -9.91
CA CYS A 67 -0.06 0.77 -9.08
C CYS A 67 1.28 0.79 -9.81
N ALA A 68 2.03 1.90 -9.72
CA ALA A 68 3.37 2.02 -10.32
C ALA A 68 4.45 1.27 -9.52
N TRP A 69 4.16 0.90 -8.27
CA TRP A 69 5.11 0.26 -7.36
C TRP A 69 5.10 -1.26 -7.54
N SER A 70 6.29 -1.84 -7.74
CA SER A 70 6.45 -3.27 -8.03
C SER A 70 7.13 -4.05 -6.91
N THR A 71 7.81 -3.39 -5.98
CA THR A 71 8.42 -4.05 -4.82
C THR A 71 8.36 -3.17 -3.58
N ALA A 72 8.43 -3.80 -2.41
CA ALA A 72 8.33 -3.14 -1.12
C ALA A 72 9.38 -3.67 -0.13
N ARG A 73 9.80 -2.82 0.80
CA ARG A 73 10.69 -3.13 1.93
C ARG A 73 10.16 -2.46 3.18
N ILE A 74 10.30 -3.13 4.32
CA ILE A 74 10.11 -2.51 5.64
C ILE A 74 11.24 -1.51 5.83
N THR A 75 10.89 -0.31 6.28
CA THR A 75 11.81 0.79 6.57
C THR A 75 11.52 1.41 7.92
N ASP A 76 12.30 2.41 8.31
CA ASP A 76 12.16 3.12 9.57
C ASP A 76 12.02 4.64 9.36
N GLN A 77 11.78 5.34 10.46
CA GLN A 77 11.60 6.79 10.45
C GLN A 77 12.89 7.54 10.03
N GLU A 78 14.06 7.00 10.38
CA GLU A 78 15.36 7.60 10.07
C GLU A 78 15.65 7.57 8.56
N SER A 79 15.32 6.46 7.90
CA SER A 79 15.49 6.27 6.46
C SER A 79 14.41 6.99 5.64
N THR A 80 13.24 7.26 6.23
CA THR A 80 12.07 7.80 5.53
C THR A 80 12.36 9.12 4.81
N GLU A 81 13.07 10.05 5.44
CA GLU A 81 13.30 11.37 4.85
C GLU A 81 14.20 11.29 3.60
N ALA A 82 15.25 10.46 3.64
CA ALA A 82 16.09 10.20 2.48
C ALA A 82 15.30 9.53 1.35
N LEU A 83 14.50 8.51 1.68
CA LEU A 83 13.72 7.74 0.72
C LEU A 83 12.64 8.59 0.02
N ARG A 84 11.94 9.46 0.74
CA ARG A 84 10.94 10.37 0.15
C ARG A 84 11.54 11.39 -0.82
N GLY A 85 12.82 11.71 -0.67
CA GLY A 85 13.54 12.59 -1.59
C GLY A 85 13.92 11.93 -2.92
N MET A 86 13.77 10.62 -3.05
CA MET A 86 14.20 9.87 -4.23
C MET A 86 13.07 9.70 -5.25
N SER A 87 13.40 9.94 -6.52
CA SER A 87 12.49 9.58 -7.61
C SER A 87 12.27 8.07 -7.66
N GLY A 88 11.03 7.66 -7.92
CA GLY A 88 10.68 6.24 -8.02
C GLY A 88 10.64 5.49 -6.68
N VAL A 89 10.53 6.24 -5.58
CA VAL A 89 10.29 5.72 -4.23
C VAL A 89 9.14 6.50 -3.58
N THR A 90 8.26 5.79 -2.87
CA THR A 90 7.37 6.42 -1.88
C THR A 90 7.45 5.66 -0.56
N VAL A 91 7.04 6.31 0.53
CA VAL A 91 6.95 5.68 1.86
C VAL A 91 5.49 5.71 2.30
N ALA A 92 4.93 4.53 2.54
CA ALA A 92 3.57 4.34 3.01
C ALA A 92 3.58 3.64 4.38
N ALA A 93 2.52 3.83 5.15
CA ALA A 93 2.31 3.16 6.43
C ALA A 93 1.24 2.08 6.30
N ARG A 94 1.43 0.94 6.96
CA ARG A 94 0.39 -0.06 7.21
C ARG A 94 -0.45 0.35 8.44
N SER A 95 -1.61 -0.29 8.62
CA SER A 95 -2.53 -0.08 9.74
C SER A 95 -1.91 -0.30 11.13
N ASP A 96 -0.89 -1.14 11.25
CA ASP A 96 -0.13 -1.39 12.49
C ASP A 96 0.99 -0.36 12.74
N GLY A 97 1.17 0.61 11.84
CA GLY A 97 2.20 1.64 11.94
C GLY A 97 3.55 1.25 11.33
N GLU A 98 3.68 0.06 10.75
CA GLU A 98 4.91 -0.32 10.03
C GLU A 98 5.07 0.57 8.78
N LEU A 99 6.28 1.09 8.58
CA LEU A 99 6.63 1.90 7.42
C LEU A 99 7.17 0.99 6.31
N LEU A 100 6.64 1.16 5.11
CA LEU A 100 7.05 0.46 3.92
C LEU A 100 7.54 1.44 2.86
N ALA A 101 8.77 1.24 2.41
CA ALA A 101 9.31 1.86 1.22
C ALA A 101 8.84 1.07 -0.01
N LEU A 102 8.16 1.74 -0.94
CA LEU A 102 7.65 1.18 -2.18
C LEU A 102 8.50 1.69 -3.35
N PHE A 103 8.89 0.79 -4.26
CA PHE A 103 9.80 1.09 -5.35
C PHE A 103 9.16 0.75 -6.70
N GLU A 104 9.41 1.57 -7.72
CA GLU A 104 8.90 1.33 -9.09
C GLU A 104 9.51 0.08 -9.73
N SER A 105 10.74 -0.29 -9.35
CA SER A 105 11.48 -1.39 -9.96
C SER A 105 12.37 -2.14 -8.96
N PRO A 106 12.46 -3.49 -9.07
CA PRO A 106 13.41 -4.29 -8.29
C PRO A 106 14.87 -3.92 -8.54
N TYR A 107 15.20 -3.50 -9.77
CA TYR A 107 16.57 -3.06 -10.11
C TYR A 107 16.94 -1.77 -9.36
N TRP A 108 15.99 -0.84 -9.25
CA TRP A 108 16.20 0.41 -8.52
C TRP A 108 16.48 0.15 -7.04
N LEU A 109 15.68 -0.73 -6.43
CA LEU A 109 15.89 -1.18 -5.06
C LEU A 109 17.27 -1.83 -4.87
N GLN A 110 17.64 -2.78 -5.73
CA GLN A 110 18.94 -3.45 -5.61
C GLN A 110 20.11 -2.46 -5.68
N ARG A 111 20.03 -1.48 -6.57
CA ARG A 111 21.03 -0.42 -6.67
C ARG A 111 21.10 0.40 -5.39
N LEU A 112 19.95 0.79 -4.84
CA LEU A 112 19.90 1.57 -3.61
C LEU A 112 20.48 0.80 -2.41
N GLU A 113 20.16 -0.50 -2.29
CA GLU A 113 20.73 -1.38 -1.26
C GLU A 113 22.28 -1.46 -1.33
N MET A 114 22.87 -1.25 -2.53
CA MET A 114 24.33 -1.20 -2.72
C MET A 114 24.92 0.19 -2.46
N ASP A 115 24.26 1.24 -2.95
CA ASP A 115 24.76 2.62 -2.92
C ASP A 115 24.58 3.26 -1.52
N GLN A 116 23.55 2.85 -0.76
CA GLN A 116 23.20 3.37 0.56
C GLN A 116 22.86 2.24 1.55
N PRO A 117 23.84 1.42 1.95
CA PRO A 117 23.64 0.27 2.83
C PRO A 117 23.21 0.66 4.26
N GLU A 118 23.31 1.93 4.62
CA GLU A 118 22.83 2.49 5.89
C GLU A 118 21.30 2.61 5.97
N LEU A 119 20.60 2.60 4.83
CA LEU A 119 19.14 2.66 4.83
C LEU A 119 18.54 1.35 5.30
N THR A 120 17.53 1.44 6.16
CA THR A 120 16.76 0.28 6.60
C THR A 120 15.82 -0.16 5.49
N LEU A 121 16.17 -1.27 4.83
CA LEU A 121 15.42 -1.88 3.73
C LEU A 121 15.26 -3.40 3.95
N THR A 122 14.39 -3.77 4.88
CA THR A 122 14.18 -5.18 5.26
C THR A 122 13.15 -5.84 4.34
N LYS A 123 13.43 -7.09 3.91
CA LYS A 123 12.48 -7.86 3.11
C LYS A 123 11.21 -8.14 3.90
N LEU A 124 10.06 -7.97 3.25
CA LEU A 124 8.80 -8.47 3.78
C LEU A 124 8.89 -9.99 3.88
N ILE A 125 8.82 -10.50 5.11
CA ILE A 125 8.56 -11.92 5.31
C ILE A 125 7.07 -12.06 5.03
N ALA A 126 6.72 -12.76 3.94
CA ALA A 126 5.32 -13.09 3.70
C ALA A 126 4.84 -13.98 4.86
N GLU A 127 4.07 -13.41 5.78
CA GLU A 127 3.27 -14.20 6.70
C GLU A 127 2.13 -14.82 5.88
N GLY A 128 2.30 -16.09 5.48
CA GLY A 128 1.24 -16.87 4.84
C GLY A 128 1.70 -17.70 3.66
N SER A 129 2.10 -18.94 3.94
CA SER A 129 1.74 -20.10 3.14
C SER A 129 0.89 -21.02 4.00
#